data_AF-Q7ND20-F1
#
_entry.id   AF-Q7ND20-F1
#
_cell.length_a   1.000
_cell.length_b   1.000
_cell.length_c   1.000
_cell.angle_alpha   90.00
_cell.angle_beta   90.00
_cell.angle_gamma   90.00
#
_symmetry.space_group_name_H-M   'P 1'
#
loop_
_entity.id
_entity.type
_entity.pdbx_description
1 polymer ?
#
loop_
_entity_poly.entity_id
_entity_poly.type
_entity_poly.pdbx_seq_one_letter_code
_entity_poly.pdbx_strand_id
1 'polypeptide(L)'
;MGEFFTQVGNILGIVTILAAAVTLVAWLTKQKWRFRAFGTTAFLVVLTSGVWTLAILPSIVRPKVPGAEKFSIVFDRGANRAVIVVAPTITVAALATTLRQAAVDLRSTGRSLAGGGTFLIQARTVVHPRPGVTRVLYVGSLERKAGQTQEQEPAIKVDEAALAEARRIAGETAKPVK
;
A
#
# COMPACT_ATOMS: atom_id res chain seq x y z
N MET A 1 2.26 4.60 -13.14
CA MET A 1 1.63 5.89 -12.77
C MET A 1 2.67 6.88 -12.23
N GLY A 2 3.41 6.58 -11.15
CA GLY A 2 4.44 7.50 -10.61
C GLY A 2 5.50 7.94 -11.64
N GLU A 3 6.10 7.01 -12.38
CA GLU A 3 7.13 7.31 -13.38
C GLU A 3 6.65 8.26 -14.49
N PHE A 4 5.38 8.17 -14.89
CA PHE A 4 4.79 9.08 -15.89
C PHE A 4 4.76 10.52 -15.38
N PHE A 5 4.30 10.74 -14.15
CA PHE A 5 4.25 12.09 -13.56
C PHE A 5 5.65 12.65 -13.32
N THR A 6 6.62 11.82 -12.95
CA THR A 6 8.02 12.24 -12.82
C THR A 6 8.62 12.65 -14.18
N GLN A 7 8.39 11.85 -15.23
CA GLN A 7 8.90 12.15 -16.57
C GLN A 7 8.27 13.44 -17.14
N VAL A 8 6.94 13.58 -17.02
CA VAL A 8 6.21 14.78 -17.45
C VAL A 8 6.63 16.00 -16.63
N GLY A 9 6.80 15.84 -15.31
CA GLY A 9 7.28 16.88 -14.42
C GLY A 9 8.69 17.37 -14.78
N ASN A 10 9.60 16.48 -15.17
CA ASN A 10 10.95 16.84 -15.61
C ASN A 10 10.93 17.61 -16.93
N ILE A 11 10.14 17.16 -17.91
CA ILE A 11 10.00 17.86 -19.20
C ILE A 11 9.40 19.25 -18.98
N LEU A 12 8.32 19.36 -18.21
CA LEU A 12 7.70 20.64 -17.84
C LEU A 12 8.69 21.54 -17.10
N GLY A 13 9.51 21.00 -16.21
CA GLY A 13 10.57 21.76 -15.52
C GLY A 13 11.56 22.38 -16.49
N ILE A 14 12.05 21.61 -17.46
CA ILE A 14 12.97 22.11 -18.50
C ILE A 14 12.30 23.21 -19.33
N VAL A 15 11.06 23.01 -19.76
CA VAL A 15 10.29 23.99 -20.54
C VAL A 15 10.10 25.29 -19.76
N THR A 16 9.80 25.21 -18.46
CA THR A 16 9.62 26.38 -17.59
C THR A 16 10.92 27.16 -17.42
N ILE A 17 12.06 26.48 -17.27
CA ILE A 17 13.38 27.14 -17.19
C ILE A 17 13.71 27.85 -18.51
N LEU A 18 13.46 27.21 -19.66
CA LEU A 18 13.66 27.83 -20.96
C LEU A 18 12.76 29.06 -21.15
N ALA A 19 11.49 28.97 -20.75
CA ALA A 19 10.55 30.11 -20.80
C ALA A 19 10.99 31.25 -19.87
N ALA A 20 11.54 30.94 -18.70
CA ALA A 20 12.10 31.93 -17.78
C ALA A 20 13.33 32.63 -18.38
N ALA A 21 14.22 31.89 -19.04
CA ALA A 21 15.37 32.46 -19.74
C ALA A 21 14.93 33.41 -20.87
N VAL A 22 13.95 32.99 -21.69
CA VAL A 22 13.38 33.83 -22.75
C VAL A 22 12.73 35.09 -22.17
N THR A 23 12.00 34.96 -21.06
CA THR A 23 11.37 36.10 -20.37
C THR A 23 12.42 37.07 -19.85
N LEU A 24 13.52 36.58 -19.29
CA LEU A 24 14.63 37.41 -18.82
C LEU A 24 15.29 38.17 -19.98
N VAL A 25 15.56 37.50 -21.09
CA VAL A 25 16.10 38.14 -22.31
C VAL A 25 15.15 39.22 -22.83
N ALA A 26 13.85 38.92 -22.95
CA ALA A 26 12.84 39.89 -23.39
C ALA A 26 12.73 41.10 -22.45
N TRP A 27 12.99 40.92 -21.16
CA TRP A 27 13.05 42.00 -20.17
C TRP A 27 14.28 42.88 -20.35
N LEU A 28 15.46 42.29 -20.55
CA LEU A 28 16.73 42.99 -20.79
C LEU A 28 16.71 43.79 -22.09
N THR A 29 16.16 43.22 -23.17
CA THR A 29 16.05 43.90 -24.47
C THR A 29 14.86 44.86 -24.56
N LYS A 30 14.07 45.02 -23.48
CA LYS A 30 12.89 45.90 -23.38
C LYS A 30 11.84 45.65 -24.47
N GLN A 31 11.62 44.38 -24.84
CA GLN A 31 10.66 44.00 -25.88
C GLN A 31 9.22 44.35 -25.45
N LYS A 32 8.38 44.75 -26.42
CA LYS A 32 6.97 45.12 -26.17
C LYS A 32 6.13 43.97 -25.59
N TRP A 33 6.53 42.71 -25.79
CA TRP A 33 5.81 41.52 -25.33
C TRP A 33 6.32 40.94 -23.99
N ARG A 34 7.25 41.63 -23.31
CA ARG A 34 7.85 41.18 -22.03
C ARG A 34 6.83 40.80 -20.94
N PHE A 35 5.73 41.55 -20.82
CA PHE A 35 4.68 41.27 -19.83
C PHE A 35 3.87 40.01 -20.18
N ARG A 36 3.69 39.71 -21.47
CA ARG A 36 3.05 38.46 -21.91
C ARG A 36 3.94 37.26 -21.61
N ALA A 37 5.25 37.38 -21.86
CA ALA A 37 6.23 36.34 -21.54
C ALA A 37 6.28 36.03 -20.03
N PHE A 38 6.22 37.07 -19.20
CA PHE A 38 6.16 36.93 -17.75
C PHE A 38 4.90 36.17 -17.30
N GLY A 39 3.73 36.50 -17.87
CA GLY A 39 2.49 35.78 -17.59
C GLY A 39 2.58 34.29 -17.95
N THR A 40 3.10 33.96 -19.13
CA THR A 40 3.29 32.56 -19.56
C THR A 40 4.25 31.81 -18.63
N THR A 41 5.36 32.43 -18.26
CA THR A 41 6.34 31.81 -17.35
C THR A 41 5.77 31.60 -15.96
N ALA A 42 5.03 32.57 -15.41
CA ALA A 42 4.38 32.44 -14.11
C ALA A 42 3.36 31.29 -14.12
N PHE A 43 2.56 31.18 -15.18
CA PHE A 43 1.63 30.06 -15.36
C PHE A 43 2.36 28.70 -15.43
N LEU A 44 3.45 28.62 -16.20
CA LEU A 44 4.27 27.42 -16.32
C LEU A 44 4.89 27.01 -14.98
N VAL A 45 5.32 27.96 -14.15
CA VAL A 45 5.83 27.66 -12.79
C VAL A 45 4.75 27.00 -11.93
N VAL A 46 3.52 27.51 -11.94
CA VAL A 46 2.39 26.93 -11.20
C VAL A 46 2.02 25.55 -11.75
N LEU A 47 2.03 25.39 -13.07
CA LEU A 47 1.74 24.10 -13.71
C LEU A 47 2.79 23.04 -13.36
N THR A 48 4.09 23.37 -13.47
CA THR A 48 5.19 22.47 -13.13
C THR A 48 5.14 22.07 -11.65
N SER A 49 4.91 23.02 -10.74
CA SER A 49 4.84 22.74 -9.31
C SER A 49 3.66 21.80 -8.99
N GLY A 50 2.50 22.03 -9.59
CA GLY A 50 1.33 21.15 -9.43
C GLY A 50 1.61 19.70 -9.89
N VAL A 51 2.24 19.53 -11.06
CA VAL A 51 2.62 18.20 -11.57
C VAL A 51 3.65 17.53 -10.67
N TRP A 52 4.63 18.28 -10.17
CA TRP A 52 5.62 17.76 -9.23
C TRP A 52 5.00 17.32 -7.90
N THR A 53 4.05 18.08 -7.36
CA THR A 53 3.31 17.68 -6.15
C THR A 53 2.60 16.35 -6.37
N LEU A 54 1.94 16.16 -7.51
CA LEU A 54 1.28 14.90 -7.86
C LEU A 54 2.26 13.75 -8.09
N ALA A 55 3.48 14.04 -8.57
CA ALA A 55 4.53 13.03 -8.74
C ALA A 55 5.06 12.51 -7.39
N ILE A 56 5.06 13.34 -6.34
CA ILE A 56 5.56 12.97 -5.00
C ILE A 56 4.52 12.17 -4.20
N LEU A 57 3.22 12.42 -4.40
CA LEU A 57 2.13 11.71 -3.72
C LEU A 57 2.24 10.16 -3.74
N PRO A 58 2.49 9.49 -4.87
CA PRO A 58 2.59 8.03 -4.92
C PRO A 58 3.83 7.47 -4.18
N SER A 59 4.83 8.28 -3.86
CA SER A 59 5.98 7.86 -3.04
C SER A 59 5.64 7.79 -1.54
N ILE A 60 4.47 8.29 -1.14
CA ILE A 60 3.93 8.18 0.22
C ILE A 60 3.17 6.85 0.39
N VAL A 61 3.03 6.05 -0.67
CA VAL A 61 2.36 4.75 -0.60
C VAL A 61 3.15 3.81 0.32
N ARG A 62 2.40 3.09 1.17
CA ARG A 62 2.95 2.22 2.20
C ARG A 62 3.94 1.22 1.60
N PRO A 63 5.07 0.94 2.30
CA PRO A 63 6.05 -0.01 1.80
C PRO A 63 5.39 -1.38 1.60
N LYS A 64 5.63 -1.97 0.43
CA LYS A 64 5.10 -3.28 0.08
C LYS A 64 6.17 -4.34 0.37
N VAL A 65 5.87 -5.26 1.28
CA VAL A 65 6.71 -6.41 1.61
C VAL A 65 6.72 -7.36 0.41
N PRO A 66 7.90 -7.72 -0.13
CA PRO A 66 8.00 -8.64 -1.25
C PRO A 66 7.43 -10.02 -0.89
N GLY A 67 6.69 -10.62 -1.82
CA GLY A 67 6.06 -11.93 -1.63
C GLY A 67 4.80 -11.93 -0.76
N ALA A 68 4.27 -10.77 -0.36
CA ALA A 68 2.97 -10.68 0.30
C ALA A 68 1.82 -10.87 -0.71
N GLU A 69 0.88 -11.75 -0.40
CA GLU A 69 -0.34 -11.94 -1.18
C GLU A 69 -1.40 -10.90 -0.82
N LYS A 70 -2.44 -10.79 -1.67
CA LYS A 70 -3.57 -9.90 -1.41
C LYS A 70 -4.37 -10.43 -0.22
N PHE A 71 -4.74 -9.53 0.69
CA PHE A 71 -5.63 -9.82 1.81
C PHE A 71 -6.75 -8.79 1.86
N SER A 72 -7.86 -9.13 2.50
CA SER A 72 -8.94 -8.20 2.82
C SER A 72 -9.16 -8.14 4.33
N ILE A 73 -9.46 -6.95 4.86
CA ILE A 73 -9.79 -6.79 6.27
C ILE A 73 -11.27 -7.09 6.42
N VAL A 74 -11.63 -8.05 7.27
CA VAL A 74 -13.05 -8.39 7.50
C VAL A 74 -13.55 -7.90 8.84
N PHE A 75 -12.66 -7.81 9.82
CA PHE A 75 -13.02 -7.26 11.12
C PHE A 75 -11.87 -6.41 11.64
N ASP A 76 -12.19 -5.22 12.11
CA ASP A 76 -11.25 -4.35 12.78
C ASP A 76 -11.93 -3.73 14.00
N ARG A 77 -11.41 -4.02 15.19
CA ARG A 77 -11.93 -3.44 16.43
C ARG A 77 -11.52 -1.97 16.57
N GLY A 78 -10.68 -1.45 15.69
CA GLY A 78 -10.15 -0.09 15.74
C GLY A 78 -9.15 0.16 16.88
N ALA A 79 -8.96 -0.83 17.77
CA ALA A 79 -8.03 -0.80 18.90
C ALA A 79 -6.96 -1.90 18.73
N ASN A 80 -7.04 -2.98 19.51
CA ASN A 80 -5.98 -3.98 19.65
C ASN A 80 -6.12 -5.23 18.77
N ARG A 81 -7.16 -5.35 17.95
CA ARG A 81 -7.41 -6.56 17.16
C ARG A 81 -7.92 -6.26 15.76
N ALA A 82 -7.31 -6.88 14.77
CA ALA A 82 -7.79 -6.93 13.40
C ALA A 82 -7.76 -8.37 12.86
N VAL A 83 -8.72 -8.70 12.00
CA VAL A 83 -8.87 -10.01 11.37
C VAL A 83 -8.88 -9.81 9.86
N ILE A 84 -7.91 -10.43 9.19
CA ILE A 84 -7.74 -10.40 7.75
C ILE A 84 -8.15 -11.74 7.14
N VAL A 85 -8.67 -11.70 5.91
CA VAL A 85 -8.94 -12.87 5.09
C VAL A 85 -7.87 -13.04 4.04
N VAL A 86 -7.41 -14.27 3.88
CA VAL A 86 -6.34 -14.69 2.98
C VAL A 86 -6.80 -15.88 2.14
N ALA A 87 -6.24 -16.01 0.94
CA ALA A 87 -6.56 -17.11 0.03
C ALA A 87 -6.28 -18.48 0.68
N PRO A 88 -7.13 -19.50 0.47
CA PRO A 88 -6.93 -20.82 1.05
C PRO A 88 -5.73 -21.57 0.45
N THR A 89 -5.23 -21.14 -0.70
CA THR A 89 -4.09 -21.72 -1.42
C THR A 89 -2.74 -21.11 -1.03
N ILE A 90 -2.72 -20.12 -0.12
CA ILE A 90 -1.49 -19.40 0.26
C ILE A 90 -0.41 -20.34 0.82
N THR A 91 0.86 -20.02 0.60
CA THR A 91 2.01 -20.72 1.20
C THR A 91 2.34 -20.21 2.60
N VAL A 92 2.97 -21.05 3.43
CA VAL A 92 3.41 -20.65 4.79
C VAL A 92 4.30 -19.41 4.73
N ALA A 93 5.25 -19.38 3.77
CA ALA A 93 6.14 -18.25 3.54
C ALA A 93 5.36 -16.99 3.11
N ALA A 94 4.44 -17.13 2.15
CA ALA A 94 3.60 -16.02 1.71
C ALA A 94 2.62 -15.54 2.80
N LEU A 95 2.18 -16.42 3.70
CA LEU A 95 1.32 -16.05 4.82
C LEU A 95 2.10 -15.19 5.83
N ALA A 96 3.35 -15.54 6.13
CA ALA A 96 4.20 -14.75 7.01
C ALA A 96 4.48 -13.35 6.43
N THR A 97 4.81 -13.26 5.13
CA THR A 97 5.01 -11.95 4.45
C THR A 97 3.72 -11.15 4.37
N THR A 98 2.57 -11.80 4.17
CA THR A 98 1.24 -11.16 4.15
C THR A 98 0.86 -10.61 5.53
N LEU A 99 1.13 -11.36 6.61
CA LEU A 99 0.93 -10.87 7.98
C LEU A 99 1.83 -9.67 8.29
N ARG A 100 3.09 -9.69 7.81
CA ARG A 100 4.01 -8.54 7.92
C ARG A 100 3.47 -7.33 7.16
N GLN A 101 3.00 -7.51 5.93
CA GLN A 101 2.36 -6.44 5.14
C GLN A 101 1.14 -5.87 5.89
N ALA A 102 0.27 -6.73 6.40
CA ALA A 102 -0.90 -6.31 7.17
C ALA A 102 -0.50 -5.51 8.42
N ALA A 103 0.60 -5.85 9.08
CA ALA A 103 1.12 -5.11 10.24
C ALA A 103 1.64 -3.71 9.88
N VAL A 104 2.17 -3.53 8.67
CA VAL A 104 2.58 -2.23 8.11
C VAL A 104 1.35 -1.41 7.71
N ASP A 105 0.38 -2.04 7.04
CA ASP A 105 -0.81 -1.39 6.51
C ASP A 105 -1.77 -0.95 7.61
N LEU A 106 -1.97 -1.79 8.63
CA LEU A 106 -2.84 -1.51 9.77
C LEU A 106 -2.13 -0.74 10.89
N ARG A 107 -0.90 -0.28 10.65
CA ARG A 107 -0.14 0.50 11.63
C ARG A 107 -0.84 1.84 11.87
N SER A 108 -1.26 2.04 13.12
CA SER A 108 -1.69 3.33 13.65
C SER A 108 -1.17 3.51 15.07
N THR A 109 -0.62 4.68 15.37
CA THR A 109 -0.07 5.02 16.69
C THR A 109 -1.15 5.04 17.77
N GLY A 110 -2.38 5.47 17.44
CA GLY A 110 -3.51 5.51 18.39
C GLY A 110 -4.00 4.13 18.85
N ARG A 111 -3.80 3.09 18.05
CA ARG A 111 -4.27 1.72 18.33
C ARG A 111 -3.54 1.04 19.49
N SER A 112 -2.28 1.41 19.69
CA SER A 112 -1.45 0.86 20.76
C SER A 112 -1.79 1.43 22.14
N LEU A 113 -2.35 2.64 22.23
CA LEU A 113 -2.68 3.30 23.50
C LEU A 113 -3.92 2.71 24.17
N ALA A 114 -4.92 2.29 23.40
CA ALA A 114 -6.22 1.86 23.93
C ALA A 114 -6.27 0.42 24.47
N GLY A 115 -5.19 -0.37 24.30
CA GLY A 115 -5.25 -1.84 24.48
C GLY A 115 -4.06 -2.47 25.18
N GLY A 116 -3.37 -1.75 26.06
CA GLY A 116 -2.22 -2.29 26.80
C GLY A 116 -0.97 -2.48 25.94
N GLY A 117 -0.84 -1.69 24.87
CA GLY A 117 0.36 -1.69 24.04
C GLY A 117 0.55 -2.90 23.13
N THR A 118 -0.45 -3.77 22.93
CA THR A 118 -0.30 -4.94 22.05
C THR A 118 -1.38 -4.95 20.97
N PHE A 119 -0.97 -5.16 19.71
CA PHE A 119 -1.85 -5.25 18.55
C PHE A 119 -1.77 -6.65 17.94
N LEU A 120 -2.92 -7.32 17.86
CA LEU A 120 -3.07 -8.68 17.36
C LEU A 120 -3.73 -8.67 15.98
N ILE A 121 -3.05 -9.25 15.00
CA ILE A 121 -3.57 -9.48 13.65
C ILE A 121 -3.81 -10.96 13.50
N GLN A 122 -5.03 -11.36 13.15
CA GLN A 122 -5.38 -12.75 12.89
C GLN A 122 -5.69 -12.94 11.41
N ALA A 123 -5.04 -13.92 10.79
CA ALA A 123 -5.36 -14.35 9.45
C ALA A 123 -6.33 -15.52 9.50
N ARG A 124 -7.42 -15.40 8.73
CA ARG A 124 -8.36 -16.48 8.48
C ARG A 124 -8.51 -16.72 6.99
N THR A 125 -8.94 -17.91 6.63
CA THR A 125 -9.35 -18.24 5.28
C THR A 125 -10.79 -18.73 5.28
N VAL A 126 -11.45 -18.56 4.14
CA VAL A 126 -12.84 -18.95 3.95
C VAL A 126 -12.84 -20.02 2.87
N VAL A 127 -13.28 -21.22 3.23
CA VAL A 127 -13.39 -22.35 2.33
C VAL A 127 -14.84 -22.78 2.21
N HIS A 128 -15.19 -23.33 1.04
CA HIS A 128 -16.54 -23.79 0.73
C HIS A 128 -16.50 -25.29 0.45
N PRO A 129 -16.61 -26.16 1.46
CA PRO A 129 -16.56 -27.61 1.24
C PRO A 129 -17.69 -28.13 0.35
N ARG A 130 -18.86 -27.49 0.39
CA ARG A 130 -20.05 -27.85 -0.41
C ARG A 130 -20.80 -26.58 -0.83
N PRO A 131 -21.57 -26.61 -1.93
CA PRO A 131 -22.47 -25.52 -2.28
C PRO A 131 -23.39 -25.18 -1.11
N GLY A 132 -23.42 -23.92 -0.69
CA GLY A 132 -24.22 -23.44 0.44
C GLY A 132 -23.62 -23.66 1.83
N VAL A 133 -22.42 -24.25 1.97
CA VAL A 133 -21.74 -24.40 3.27
C VAL A 133 -20.41 -23.65 3.25
N THR A 134 -20.29 -22.66 4.13
CA THR A 134 -19.06 -21.88 4.32
C THR A 134 -18.41 -22.24 5.64
N ARG A 135 -17.11 -22.55 5.61
CA ARG A 135 -16.30 -22.78 6.83
C ARG A 135 -15.16 -21.75 6.89
N VAL A 136 -14.98 -21.17 8.06
CA VAL A 136 -13.90 -20.22 8.35
C VAL A 136 -12.82 -20.94 9.14
N LEU A 137 -11.57 -20.87 8.68
CA LEU A 137 -10.41 -21.48 9.33
C LEU A 137 -9.39 -20.39 9.68
N TYR A 138 -8.87 -20.39 10.91
CA TYR A 138 -7.82 -19.48 11.33
C TYR A 138 -6.46 -20.11 11.00
N VAL A 139 -5.65 -19.42 10.19
CA VAL A 139 -4.40 -19.99 9.63
C VAL A 139 -3.14 -19.37 10.24
N GLY A 140 -3.26 -18.25 10.93
CA GLY A 140 -2.13 -17.65 11.62
C GLY A 140 -2.50 -16.39 12.39
N SER A 141 -1.56 -15.95 13.23
CA SER A 141 -1.66 -14.72 13.98
C SER A 141 -0.30 -14.05 14.10
N LEU A 142 -0.31 -12.72 14.13
CA LEU A 142 0.85 -11.88 14.38
C LEU A 142 0.54 -10.97 15.55
N GLU A 143 1.37 -11.02 16.58
CA GLU A 143 1.30 -10.13 17.73
C GLU A 143 2.44 -9.11 17.66
N ARG A 144 2.10 -7.83 17.81
CA ARG A 144 3.08 -6.74 17.84
C ARG A 144 2.89 -5.88 19.07
N LYS A 145 3.99 -5.57 19.77
CA LYS A 145 3.98 -4.63 20.89
C LYS A 145 4.22 -3.18 20.42
N ALA A 146 3.70 -2.23 21.18
CA ALA A 146 3.84 -0.79 20.99
C ALA A 146 5.28 -0.40 21.27
N GLY A 147 5.92 0.30 20.34
CA GLY A 147 7.33 0.70 20.44
C GLY A 147 8.32 -0.27 19.78
N GLN A 148 7.87 -1.42 19.23
CA GLN A 148 8.74 -2.25 18.40
C GLN A 148 8.95 -1.60 17.02
N THR A 149 10.21 -1.35 16.67
CA THR A 149 10.63 -0.91 15.33
C THR A 149 10.44 -2.05 14.33
N GLN A 150 10.31 -1.74 13.03
CA GLN A 150 10.20 -2.73 11.93
C GLN A 150 11.30 -3.81 11.93
N GLU A 151 12.44 -3.52 12.55
CA GLU A 151 13.60 -4.40 12.70
C GLU A 151 13.44 -5.47 13.79
N GLN A 152 12.54 -5.25 14.76
CA GLN A 152 12.23 -6.25 15.77
C GLN A 152 11.19 -7.22 15.20
N GLU A 153 11.59 -8.47 15.02
CA GLU A 153 10.75 -9.49 14.41
C GLU A 153 9.50 -9.73 15.26
N PRO A 154 8.28 -9.46 14.73
CA PRO A 154 7.06 -9.66 15.47
C PRO A 154 6.84 -11.16 15.74
N ALA A 155 6.15 -11.50 16.82
CA ALA A 155 5.83 -12.88 17.14
C ALA A 155 4.78 -13.40 16.15
N ILE A 156 5.23 -14.14 15.13
CA ILE A 156 4.37 -14.78 14.13
C ILE A 156 4.09 -16.21 14.58
N LYS A 157 2.81 -16.56 14.73
CA LYS A 157 2.36 -17.93 14.95
C LYS A 157 1.58 -18.38 13.72
N VAL A 158 2.08 -19.38 13.00
CA VAL A 158 1.40 -19.98 11.86
C VAL A 158 0.81 -21.32 12.30
N ASP A 159 -0.45 -21.56 11.95
CA ASP A 159 -1.11 -22.85 12.15
C ASP A 159 -1.03 -23.65 10.84
N GLU A 160 -0.01 -24.51 10.76
CA GLU A 160 0.24 -25.34 9.58
C GLU A 160 -0.86 -26.40 9.36
N ALA A 161 -1.49 -26.87 10.44
CA ALA A 161 -2.56 -27.87 10.36
C ALA A 161 -3.82 -27.27 9.75
N ALA A 162 -4.22 -26.07 10.20
CA ALA A 162 -5.36 -25.36 9.64
C ALA A 162 -5.14 -24.96 8.18
N LEU A 163 -3.90 -24.60 7.79
CA LEU A 163 -3.56 -24.29 6.41
C LEU A 163 -3.62 -25.53 5.51
N ALA A 164 -3.15 -26.69 6.01
CA ALA A 164 -3.25 -27.95 5.30
C ALA A 164 -4.71 -28.38 5.09
N GLU A 165 -5.58 -28.22 6.11
CA GLU A 165 -7.01 -28.49 5.99
C GLU A 165 -7.67 -27.56 4.96
N ALA A 166 -7.36 -26.25 4.99
CA ALA A 166 -7.91 -25.29 4.04
C ALA A 166 -7.55 -25.63 2.59
N ARG A 167 -6.30 -26.04 2.34
CA ARG A 167 -5.83 -26.47 1.02
C ARG A 167 -6.50 -27.74 0.53
N ARG A 168 -6.72 -28.71 1.42
CA ARG A 168 -7.44 -29.95 1.08
C ARG A 168 -8.85 -29.64 0.61
N ILE A 169 -9.58 -28.83 1.38
CA ILE A 169 -10.97 -28.44 1.06
C ILE A 169 -11.03 -27.64 -0.25
N ALA A 170 -10.09 -26.71 -0.45
CA ALA A 170 -10.00 -25.92 -1.68
C ALA A 170 -9.60 -26.76 -2.90
N GLY A 171 -8.74 -27.77 -2.74
CA GLY A 171 -8.37 -28.70 -3.80
C GLY A 171 -9.50 -29.65 -4.18
N GLU A 172 -10.34 -30.04 -3.21
CA GLU A 172 -11.49 -30.91 -3.43
C GLU A 172 -12.63 -30.20 -4.19
N THR A 173 -12.79 -28.88 -3.98
CA THR A 173 -13.77 -28.06 -4.73
C THR A 173 -13.37 -27.80 -6.18
N ALA A 174 -12.08 -27.95 -6.53
CA ALA A 174 -11.58 -27.77 -7.89
C ALA A 174 -11.78 -29.00 -8.80
N LYS A 175 -12.19 -30.15 -8.24
CA LYS A 175 -12.48 -31.35 -9.01
C LYS A 175 -13.93 -31.28 -9.52
N PRO A 176 -14.17 -31.18 -10.85
CA PRO A 176 -15.53 -31.12 -11.36
C PRO A 176 -16.26 -32.40 -10.97
N VAL A 177 -17.45 -32.23 -10.38
CA VAL A 177 -18.41 -33.30 -10.17
C VAL A 177 -18.75 -33.85 -11.55
N LYS A 178 -18.39 -35.12 -11.77
CA LYS A 178 -18.62 -35.83 -13.03
C LYS A 178 -20.08 -36.27 -13.14
#